data_AF-A0A432Q4W9-F1
#
_entry.id   AF-A0A432Q4W9-F1
#
_cell.length_a   1.000
_cell.length_b   1.000
_cell.length_c   1.000
_cell.angle_alpha   90.00
_cell.angle_beta   90.00
_cell.angle_gamma   90.00
#
_symmetry.space_group_name_H-M   'P 1'
#
loop_
_entity.id
_entity.type
_entity.pdbx_description
1 polymer ?
#
loop_
_entity_poly.entity_id
_entity_poly.type
_entity_poly.pdbx_seq_one_letter_code
_entity_poly.pdbx_strand_id
1 'polypeptide(L)'
;MFTAIFSDLAQGVLPDREMLGRRFDVAMTKKLGVVKLPPSFWMQDSKINPRADHLLKVALLLEDEERCGLAVSVLAVEVAEKKYEQPLETLIEVAAADLEAVLPEGRHGRLQTIVRALLG
;
A
#
# COMPACT_ATOMS: atom_id res chain seq x y z
N MET A 1 -5.28 -7.00 -8.12
CA MET A 1 -6.35 -5.96 -8.06
C MET A 1 -5.84 -4.58 -8.45
N PHE A 2 -4.79 -4.06 -7.80
CA PHE A 2 -4.25 -2.71 -8.08
C PHE A 2 -3.25 -2.62 -9.24
N THR A 3 -2.78 -3.76 -9.76
CA THR A 3 -1.78 -3.80 -10.84
C THR A 3 -2.17 -2.98 -12.07
N ALA A 4 -3.44 -3.04 -12.51
CA ALA A 4 -3.91 -2.24 -13.64
C ALA A 4 -3.82 -0.74 -13.33
N ILE A 5 -4.21 -0.32 -12.11
CA ILE A 5 -4.15 1.07 -11.68
C ILE A 5 -2.70 1.58 -11.68
N PHE A 6 -1.74 0.77 -11.23
CA PHE A 6 -0.32 1.15 -11.26
C PHE A 6 0.24 1.20 -12.69
N SER A 7 -0.23 0.31 -13.58
CA SER A 7 0.13 0.35 -15.00
C SER A 7 -0.39 1.62 -15.67
N ASP A 8 -1.64 1.99 -15.42
CA ASP A 8 -2.24 3.22 -15.94
C ASP A 8 -1.51 4.45 -15.38
N LEU A 9 -1.18 4.43 -14.08
CA LEU A 9 -0.42 5.49 -13.44
C LEU A 9 0.97 5.68 -14.06
N ALA A 10 1.67 4.59 -14.40
CA ALA A 10 2.96 4.65 -15.10
C ALA A 10 2.87 5.25 -16.52
N GLN A 11 1.66 5.30 -17.10
CA GLN A 11 1.38 5.97 -18.37
C GLN A 11 0.90 7.42 -18.18
N GLY A 12 0.96 7.95 -16.95
CA GLY A 12 0.52 9.29 -16.60
C GLY A 12 -0.99 9.42 -16.37
N VAL A 13 -1.73 8.31 -16.32
CA VAL A 13 -3.18 8.32 -16.08
C VAL A 13 -3.44 8.27 -14.57
N LEU A 14 -3.88 9.40 -14.01
CA LEU A 14 -4.25 9.46 -12.60
C LEU A 14 -5.58 8.72 -12.37
N PRO A 15 -5.66 7.83 -11.36
CA PRO A 15 -6.91 7.15 -11.04
C PRO A 15 -7.91 8.12 -10.41
N ASP A 16 -9.19 7.82 -10.63
CA ASP A 16 -10.26 8.47 -9.88
C ASP A 16 -10.10 8.21 -8.37
N ARG A 17 -10.00 9.29 -7.60
CA ARG A 17 -9.63 9.24 -6.17
C ARG A 17 -10.70 8.56 -5.33
N GLU A 18 -11.98 8.80 -5.63
CA GLU A 18 -13.09 8.21 -4.89
C GLU A 18 -13.18 6.70 -5.14
N MET A 19 -13.10 6.28 -6.40
CA MET A 19 -13.08 4.89 -6.80
C MET A 19 -11.87 4.15 -6.22
N LEU A 20 -10.69 4.79 -6.21
CA LEU A 20 -9.48 4.24 -5.59
C LEU A 20 -9.67 4.05 -4.08
N GLY A 21 -10.23 5.05 -3.39
CA GLY A 21 -10.54 4.97 -1.95
C GLY A 21 -11.49 3.81 -1.63
N ARG A 22 -12.61 3.70 -2.35
CA ARG A 22 -13.56 2.59 -2.18
C ARG A 22 -12.90 1.22 -2.41
N ARG A 23 -12.05 1.09 -3.43
CA ARG A 23 -11.30 -0.14 -3.70
C ARG A 23 -10.29 -0.46 -2.59
N PHE A 24 -9.63 0.55 -2.06
CA PHE A 24 -8.74 0.40 -0.90
C PHE A 24 -9.52 -0.16 0.29
N ASP A 25 -10.64 0.46 0.67
CA ASP A 25 -11.39 0.08 1.88
C ASP A 25 -11.87 -1.38 1.80
N VAL A 26 -12.34 -1.82 0.63
CA VAL A 26 -12.75 -3.21 0.38
C VAL A 26 -11.56 -4.17 0.48
N ALA A 27 -10.43 -3.83 -0.12
CA ALA A 27 -9.23 -4.67 -0.09
C ALA A 27 -8.61 -4.75 1.30
N MET A 28 -8.58 -3.62 2.02
CA MET A 28 -8.09 -3.54 3.38
C MET A 28 -8.94 -4.38 4.33
N THR A 29 -10.27 -4.32 4.19
CA THR A 29 -11.19 -5.17 4.97
C THR A 29 -10.87 -6.66 4.79
N LYS A 30 -10.65 -7.10 3.54
CA LYS A 30 -10.26 -8.48 3.24
C LYS A 30 -8.91 -8.84 3.85
N LYS A 31 -7.92 -7.97 3.69
CA LYS A 31 -6.57 -8.16 4.24
C LYS A 31 -6.59 -8.28 5.75
N LEU A 32 -7.32 -7.40 6.43
CA LEU A 32 -7.55 -7.45 7.88
C LEU A 32 -8.21 -8.77 8.32
N GLY A 33 -9.15 -9.30 7.54
CA GLY A 33 -9.72 -10.62 7.78
C GLY A 33 -8.67 -11.73 7.73
N VAL A 34 -7.74 -11.67 6.78
CA VAL A 34 -6.68 -12.67 6.61
C VAL A 34 -5.64 -12.59 7.72
N VAL A 35 -5.11 -11.40 8.04
CA VAL A 35 -4.04 -11.25 9.04
C VAL A 35 -4.50 -11.58 10.47
N LYS A 36 -5.81 -11.64 10.72
CA LYS A 36 -6.38 -12.13 11.99
C LYS A 36 -6.37 -13.66 12.12
N LEU A 37 -6.19 -14.39 11.02
CA LEU A 37 -6.07 -15.84 11.04
C LEU A 37 -4.62 -16.23 11.37
N PRO A 38 -4.38 -17.45 11.89
CA PRO A 38 -3.01 -17.96 11.99
C PRO A 38 -2.33 -17.99 10.61
N PRO A 39 -1.01 -17.73 10.52
CA PRO A 39 -0.28 -17.64 9.25
C PRO A 39 -0.46 -18.86 8.33
N SER A 40 -0.63 -20.05 8.91
CA SER A 40 -0.90 -21.29 8.17
C SER A 40 -2.20 -21.27 7.35
N PHE A 41 -3.13 -20.37 7.66
CA PHE A 41 -4.41 -20.19 6.96
C PHE A 41 -4.41 -18.97 6.01
N TRP A 42 -3.30 -18.26 5.86
CA TRP A 42 -3.24 -17.10 4.99
C TRP A 42 -3.34 -17.53 3.53
N MET A 43 -4.48 -17.23 2.91
CA MET A 43 -4.73 -17.54 1.51
C MET A 43 -3.72 -16.82 0.60
N GLN A 44 -3.29 -17.47 -0.48
CA GLN A 44 -2.37 -16.88 -1.46
C GLN A 44 -3.10 -16.17 -2.61
N ASP A 45 -4.42 -16.38 -2.76
CA ASP A 45 -5.21 -15.73 -3.80
C ASP A 45 -5.32 -14.22 -3.51
N SER A 46 -4.75 -13.40 -4.39
CA SER A 46 -4.75 -11.93 -4.29
C SER A 46 -6.14 -11.27 -4.31
N LYS A 47 -7.20 -11.98 -4.71
CA LYS A 47 -8.60 -11.52 -4.62
C LYS A 47 -9.17 -11.65 -3.20
N ILE A 48 -8.58 -12.52 -2.38
CA ILE A 48 -8.97 -12.83 -1.00
C ILE A 48 -7.96 -12.23 -0.02
N ASN A 49 -6.66 -12.35 -0.30
CA ASN A 49 -5.56 -11.76 0.45
C ASN A 49 -4.80 -10.75 -0.42
N PRO A 50 -5.26 -9.49 -0.50
CA PRO A 50 -4.55 -8.46 -1.23
C PRO A 50 -3.12 -8.26 -0.71
N ARG A 51 -2.18 -7.95 -1.60
CA ARG A 51 -0.79 -7.71 -1.20
C ARG A 51 -0.68 -6.43 -0.36
N ALA A 52 0.02 -6.48 0.77
CA ALA A 52 0.14 -5.34 1.67
C ALA A 52 0.95 -4.19 1.07
N ASP A 53 2.02 -4.49 0.34
CA ASP A 53 2.83 -3.49 -0.38
C ASP A 53 2.00 -2.69 -1.40
N HIS A 54 1.06 -3.34 -2.08
CA HIS A 54 0.11 -2.65 -2.96
C HIS A 54 -0.88 -1.77 -2.18
N LEU A 55 -1.34 -2.22 -1.01
CA LEU A 55 -2.22 -1.40 -0.15
C LEU A 55 -1.49 -0.15 0.34
N LEU A 56 -0.23 -0.27 0.74
CA LEU A 56 0.60 0.85 1.13
C LEU A 56 0.75 1.87 -0.01
N LYS A 57 1.12 1.42 -1.21
CA LYS A 57 1.21 2.29 -2.39
C LYS A 57 -0.10 3.01 -2.68
N VAL A 58 -1.24 2.34 -2.55
CA VAL A 58 -2.55 2.98 -2.76
C VAL A 58 -2.85 4.01 -1.68
N ALA A 59 -2.55 3.72 -0.41
CA ALA A 59 -2.74 4.67 0.68
C ALA A 59 -1.86 5.92 0.49
N LEU A 60 -0.60 5.74 0.10
CA LEU A 60 0.32 6.82 -0.24
C LEU A 60 -0.19 7.63 -1.44
N LEU A 61 -0.69 6.97 -2.48
CA LEU A 61 -1.29 7.63 -3.66
C LEU A 61 -2.56 8.42 -3.31
N LEU A 62 -3.30 7.98 -2.30
CA LEU A 62 -4.44 8.71 -1.72
C LEU A 62 -3.98 9.83 -0.77
N GLU A 63 -2.71 9.91 -0.40
CA GLU A 63 -2.18 10.90 0.57
C GLU A 63 -2.98 10.94 1.89
N ASP A 64 -3.49 9.78 2.29
CA ASP A 64 -4.39 9.61 3.43
C ASP A 64 -3.62 8.98 4.59
N GLU A 65 -3.34 9.77 5.62
CA GLU A 65 -2.48 9.38 6.75
C GLU A 65 -3.05 8.21 7.54
N GLU A 66 -4.36 8.15 7.75
CA GLU A 66 -5.02 7.06 8.48
C GLU A 66 -4.92 5.75 7.69
N ARG A 67 -5.22 5.80 6.39
CA ARG A 67 -5.06 4.64 5.50
C ARG A 67 -3.61 4.20 5.39
N CYS A 68 -2.66 5.14 5.42
CA CYS A 68 -1.23 4.83 5.42
C CYS A 68 -0.82 4.09 6.68
N GLY A 69 -1.21 4.60 7.86
CA GLY A 69 -0.92 3.96 9.15
C GLY A 69 -1.49 2.54 9.22
N LEU A 70 -2.71 2.34 8.73
CA LEU A 70 -3.33 1.02 8.67
C LEU A 70 -2.59 0.06 7.72
N ALA A 71 -2.20 0.54 6.54
CA ALA A 71 -1.44 -0.27 5.58
C ALA A 71 -0.05 -0.65 6.10
N VAL A 72 0.65 0.28 6.77
CA VAL A 72 1.93 0.02 7.45
C VAL A 72 1.75 -1.01 8.56
N SER A 73 0.71 -0.89 9.39
CA SER A 73 0.44 -1.85 10.46
C SER A 73 0.26 -3.27 9.93
N VAL A 74 -0.50 -3.42 8.85
CA VAL A 74 -0.68 -4.70 8.17
C VAL A 74 0.64 -5.22 7.58
N LEU A 75 1.42 -4.36 6.93
CA LEU A 75 2.69 -4.73 6.33
C LEU A 75 3.70 -5.16 7.41
N ALA A 76 3.73 -4.48 8.55
CA ALA A 76 4.56 -4.83 9.71
C ALA A 76 4.25 -6.24 10.23
N VAL A 77 2.97 -6.62 10.29
CA VAL A 77 2.55 -7.98 10.65
C VAL A 77 3.09 -8.99 9.63
N GLU A 78 2.99 -8.71 8.32
CA GLU A 78 3.54 -9.61 7.30
C GLU A 78 5.08 -9.72 7.35
N VAL A 79 5.79 -8.62 7.65
CA VAL A 79 7.24 -8.64 7.88
C VAL A 79 7.59 -9.50 9.08
N ALA A 80 6.87 -9.34 10.21
CA ALA A 80 7.08 -10.15 11.41
C ALA A 80 6.86 -11.66 11.15
N GLU A 81 5.89 -11.99 10.29
CA GLU A 81 5.60 -13.35 9.83
C GLU A 81 6.49 -13.81 8.65
N LYS A 82 7.57 -13.08 8.35
CA LYS A 82 8.58 -13.42 7.33
C LYS A 82 8.00 -13.62 5.92
N LYS A 83 6.90 -12.93 5.60
CA LYS A 83 6.37 -12.85 4.21
C LYS A 83 7.24 -11.99 3.30
N TYR A 84 8.00 -11.08 3.91
CA TYR A 84 8.94 -10.19 3.24
C TYR A 84 10.34 -10.47 3.77
N GLU A 85 11.33 -10.43 2.88
CA GLU A 85 12.74 -10.55 3.25
C GLU A 85 13.33 -9.19 3.69
N GLN A 86 12.77 -8.12 3.14
CA GLN A 86 13.16 -6.75 3.42
C GLN A 86 12.54 -6.24 4.73
N PRO A 87 13.23 -5.34 5.45
CA PRO A 87 12.66 -4.68 6.61
C PRO A 87 11.53 -3.71 6.20
N LEU A 88 10.68 -3.37 7.17
CA LEU A 88 9.48 -2.56 6.93
C LEU A 88 9.82 -1.19 6.34
N GLU A 89 10.88 -0.57 6.84
CA GLU A 89 11.36 0.76 6.42
C GLU A 89 11.72 0.75 4.93
N THR A 90 12.47 -0.27 4.49
CA THR A 90 12.82 -0.43 3.08
C THR A 90 11.58 -0.62 2.20
N LEU A 91 10.56 -1.35 2.67
CA LEU A 91 9.32 -1.52 1.91
C LEU A 91 8.54 -0.21 1.78
N ILE A 92 8.55 0.63 2.82
CA ILE A 92 7.94 1.97 2.79
C ILE A 92 8.68 2.88 1.80
N GLU A 93 10.01 2.90 1.87
CA GLU A 93 10.85 3.70 0.97
C GLU A 93 10.68 3.28 -0.49
N VAL A 94 10.69 1.97 -0.78
CA VAL A 94 10.45 1.45 -2.14
C VAL A 94 9.07 1.83 -2.64
N ALA A 95 8.03 1.73 -1.80
CA ALA A 95 6.68 2.13 -2.19
C ALA A 95 6.59 3.62 -2.54
N ALA A 96 7.30 4.47 -1.81
CA ALA A 96 7.38 5.90 -2.08
C ALA A 96 8.14 6.19 -3.38
N ALA A 97 9.34 5.62 -3.55
CA ALA A 97 10.16 5.81 -4.73
C ALA A 97 9.45 5.38 -6.02
N ASP A 98 8.73 4.25 -5.97
CA ASP A 98 7.93 3.77 -7.10
C ASP A 98 6.82 4.76 -7.49
N LEU A 99 6.24 5.48 -6.52
CA LEU A 99 5.23 6.50 -6.77
C LEU A 99 5.84 7.82 -7.26
N GLU A 100 6.97 8.24 -6.71
CA GLU A 100 7.68 9.45 -7.17
C GLU A 100 8.07 9.37 -8.64
N ALA A 101 8.48 8.19 -9.10
CA ALA A 101 8.85 7.94 -10.49
C ALA A 101 7.70 8.16 -11.48
N VAL A 102 6.44 8.10 -11.03
CA VAL A 102 5.25 8.16 -11.90
C VAL A 102 4.30 9.31 -11.56
N LEU A 103 4.45 9.94 -10.40
CA LEU A 103 3.64 11.08 -9.99
C LEU A 103 4.22 12.41 -10.48
N PRO A 104 3.35 13.40 -10.78
CA PRO A 104 3.81 14.76 -11.06
C PRO A 104 4.61 15.34 -9.88
N GLU A 105 5.66 16.12 -10.17
CA GLU A 105 6.56 16.71 -9.16
C GLU A 105 5.84 17.46 -8.03
N GLY A 106 4.71 18.11 -8.34
CA GLY A 106 3.89 18.84 -7.37
C GLY A 106 3.32 17.97 -6.23
N ARG A 107 3.34 16.64 -6.35
CA ARG A 107 2.86 15.70 -5.32
C ARG A 107 3.98 15.07 -4.48
N HIS A 108 5.24 15.19 -4.91
CA HIS A 108 6.39 14.57 -4.24
C HIS A 108 6.57 15.10 -2.81
N GLY A 109 6.37 16.41 -2.62
CA GLY A 109 6.50 17.03 -1.29
C GLY A 109 5.56 16.42 -0.25
N ARG A 110 4.27 16.24 -0.59
CA ARG A 110 3.28 15.65 0.31
C ARG A 110 3.57 14.18 0.58
N LEU A 111 3.95 13.42 -0.46
CA LEU A 111 4.35 12.03 -0.34
C LEU A 111 5.53 11.87 0.64
N GLN A 112 6.57 12.68 0.49
CA GLN A 112 7.74 12.69 1.38
C GLN A 112 7.40 13.08 2.82
N THR A 113 6.47 14.02 3.03
CA THR A 113 5.98 14.34 4.38
C THR A 113 5.33 13.13 5.04
N ILE A 114 4.47 12.41 4.33
CA ILE A 114 3.79 11.23 4.86
C ILE A 114 4.81 10.13 5.17
N VAL A 115 5.73 9.84 4.24
CA VAL A 115 6.76 8.82 4.43
C VAL A 115 7.63 9.09 5.65
N ARG A 116 8.07 10.34 5.86
CA ARG A 116 8.82 10.72 7.06
C ARG A 116 8.01 10.51 8.34
N ALA A 117 6.71 10.80 8.31
CA ALA A 117 5.84 10.57 9.46
C ALA A 117 5.62 9.07 9.76
N LEU A 118 5.73 8.20 8.75
CA LEU A 118 5.62 6.75 8.93
C LEU A 118 6.92 6.11 9.44
N LEU A 119 8.07 6.75 9.20
CA LEU A 119 9.40 6.25 9.56
C LEU A 119 9.97 6.84 10.86
N GLY A 120 9.38 7.93 11.37
CA GLY A 120 9.79 8.62 12.60
C GLY A 120 8.98 8.22 13.82
#